data_AF-A0A3C2CVY8-F1
#
_entry.id   AF-A0A3C2CVY8-F1
#
_cell.length_a   1.000
_cell.length_b   1.000
_cell.length_c   1.000
_cell.angle_alpha   90.00
_cell.angle_beta   90.00
_cell.angle_gamma   90.00
#
_symmetry.space_group_name_H-M   'P 1'
#
loop_
_entity.id
_entity.type
_entity.pdbx_description
1 polymer ?
#
loop_
_entity_poly.entity_id
_entity_poly.type
_entity_poly.pdbx_seq_one_letter_code
_entity_poly.pdbx_strand_id
1 'polypeptide(L)' 'MEQYEIINMIIDDEFNGEEYVTADFKHENKDYSITFKKADLELINTWVFKDGTSLPANLSHQMIESIRDDIKKRI' A
#
# COMPACT_ATOMS: atom_id res chain seq x y z
N MET A 1 2.72 -8.20 15.70
CA MET A 1 2.54 -7.64 14.35
C MET A 1 2.24 -6.18 14.53
N GLU A 2 2.85 -5.31 13.72
CA GLU A 2 2.55 -3.88 13.75
C GLU A 2 1.06 -3.68 13.43
N GLN A 3 0.37 -2.87 14.23
CA GLN A 3 -1.07 -2.65 14.07
C GLN A 3 -1.30 -1.68 12.90
N TYR A 4 -1.89 -2.16 11.81
CA TYR A 4 -2.39 -1.32 10.72
C TYR A 4 -3.84 -1.65 10.40
N GLU A 5 -4.53 -0.72 9.76
CA GLU A 5 -5.89 -0.92 9.25
C GLU A 5 -5.96 -0.45 7.80
N ILE A 6 -6.28 -1.35 6.87
CA ILE A 6 -6.52 -1.00 5.47
C ILE A 6 -7.90 -0.33 5.38
N ILE A 7 -7.91 0.94 4.99
CA ILE A 7 -9.10 1.78 4.90
C ILE A 7 -9.71 1.67 3.50
N ASN A 8 -8.84 1.61 2.49
CA ASN A 8 -9.25 1.64 1.10
C ASN A 8 -8.30 0.80 0.24
N MET A 9 -8.83 0.27 -0.86
CA MET A 9 -8.06 -0.48 -1.84
C MET A 9 -8.57 -0.14 -3.23
N ILE A 10 -7.64 0.21 -4.12
CA ILE A 10 -7.90 0.60 -5.50
C ILE A 10 -7.11 -0.34 -6.40
N ILE A 11 -7.80 -0.97 -7.36
CA ILE A 11 -7.18 -1.71 -8.45
C ILE A 11 -7.22 -0.81 -9.67
N ASP A 12 -6.06 -0.43 -10.18
CA ASP A 12 -5.90 0.38 -11.38
C ASP A 12 -5.52 -0.53 -12.54
N ASP A 13 -6.43 -0.67 -13.51
CA ASP A 13 -6.32 -1.56 -14.67
C ASP A 13 -5.93 -0.80 -15.96
N GLU A 14 -5.71 0.52 -15.88
CA GLU A 14 -5.83 1.42 -17.04
C GLU A 14 -4.51 1.86 -17.70
N PHE A 15 -3.34 1.38 -17.27
CA PHE A 15 -2.08 1.83 -17.88
C PHE A 15 -1.26 0.72 -18.55
N ASN A 16 -1.36 0.66 -19.89
CA ASN A 16 -0.41 -0.03 -20.77
C ASN A 16 -0.26 -1.55 -20.54
N GLY A 17 -1.29 -2.21 -19.98
CA GLY A 17 -1.29 -3.64 -19.65
C GLY A 17 -0.60 -3.98 -18.31
N GLU A 18 -0.20 -2.96 -17.53
CA GLU A 18 0.28 -3.13 -16.17
C GLU A 18 -0.81 -2.71 -15.19
N GLU A 19 -1.24 -3.67 -14.38
CA GLU A 19 -2.23 -3.43 -13.33
C GLU A 19 -1.54 -3.14 -11.99
N TYR A 20 -2.09 -2.22 -11.21
CA TYR A 20 -1.54 -1.82 -9.91
C TYR A 20 -2.59 -1.97 -8.81
N VAL A 21 -2.16 -2.35 -7.62
CA VAL A 21 -2.99 -2.37 -6.42
C VAL A 21 -2.45 -1.34 -5.44
N THR A 22 -3.25 -0.32 -5.16
CA THR A 22 -2.94 0.69 -4.13
C THR A 22 -3.82 0.45 -2.92
N ALA A 23 -3.22 0.32 -1.74
CA ALA A 23 -3.92 0.20 -0.48
C ALA A 23 -3.60 1.41 0.40
N ASP A 24 -4.66 2.09 0.86
CA ASP A 24 -4.53 3.15 1.85
C ASP A 24 -4.78 2.55 3.23
N PHE A 25 -3.90 2.85 4.18
CA PHE A 25 -3.96 2.27 5.52
C PHE A 25 -3.54 3.26 6.61
N LYS A 26 -4.07 3.07 7.82
CA LYS A 26 -3.65 3.81 9.01
C LYS A 26 -2.67 3.00 9.84
N HIS A 27 -1.64 3.69 10.33
CA HIS A 27 -0.69 3.17 11.30
C HIS A 27 -0.20 4.31 12.19
N GLU A 28 -0.22 4.12 13.52
CA GLU A 28 0.20 5.13 14.50
C GLU A 28 -0.44 6.53 14.29
N ASN A 29 -1.74 6.58 13.98
CA ASN A 29 -2.49 7.82 13.67
C ASN A 29 -1.98 8.60 12.44
N LYS A 30 -1.24 7.95 11.55
CA LYS A 30 -0.85 8.51 10.26
C LYS A 30 -1.50 7.72 9.14
N ASP A 31 -1.84 8.43 8.07
CA ASP A 31 -2.37 7.84 6.85
C ASP A 31 -1.20 7.52 5.92
N TYR A 32 -1.20 6.30 5.41
CA TYR A 32 -0.21 5.78 4.49
C TYR A 32 -0.88 5.26 3.24
N SER A 33 -0.12 5.21 2.16
CA SER A 33 -0.52 4.55 0.92
C SER A 33 0.63 3.67 0.45
N ILE A 34 0.30 2.47 -0.04
CA ILE A 34 1.26 1.52 -0.56
C ILE A 34 0.75 0.98 -1.89
N THR A 35 1.62 1.03 -2.91
CA THR A 35 1.29 0.56 -4.25
C THR A 35 2.14 -0.64 -4.60
N PHE A 36 1.48 -1.69 -5.07
CA PHE A 36 2.09 -2.89 -5.60
C PHE A 36 1.75 -3.09 -7.08
N LYS A 37 2.63 -3.73 -7.82
CA LYS A 37 2.30 -4.28 -9.14
C LYS A 37 1.40 -5.49 -8.95
N LYS A 38 0.23 -5.53 -9.57
CA LYS A 38 -0.76 -6.61 -9.33
C LYS A 38 -0.27 -7.99 -9.77
N ALA A 39 0.54 -8.05 -10.83
CA ALA A 39 1.01 -9.31 -11.44
C ALA A 39 1.81 -10.19 -10.46
N ASP A 40 2.63 -9.57 -9.60
CA ASP A 40 3.60 -10.27 -8.75
C ASP A 40 3.69 -9.69 -7.32
N LEU A 41 2.93 -8.62 -7.02
CA LEU A 41 2.95 -7.87 -5.77
C LEU A 41 4.33 -7.28 -5.41
N GLU A 42 5.14 -6.96 -6.41
CA GLU A 42 6.34 -6.13 -6.27
C GLU A 42 5.95 -4.75 -5.76
N LEU A 43 6.69 -4.28 -4.77
CA LEU A 43 6.47 -2.97 -4.17
C LEU A 43 6.93 -1.88 -5.16
N ILE A 44 6.00 -1.02 -5.57
CA ILE A 44 6.28 0.12 -6.45
C ILE A 44 6.66 1.34 -5.63
N ASN A 45 5.84 1.69 -4.63
CA ASN A 45 6.09 2.85 -3.79
C ASN A 45 5.34 2.77 -2.45
N THR A 46 5.77 3.62 -1.52
CA THR A 46 5.07 3.85 -0.25
C THR A 46 5.08 5.34 0.06
N TRP A 47 3.96 5.83 0.58
CA TRP A 47 3.76 7.23 0.94
C TRP A 47 3.18 7.33 2.33
N VAL A 48 3.54 8.40 3.04
CA VAL A 48 2.88 8.86 4.26
C VAL A 48 2.30 10.24 4.00
N PHE A 49 1.04 10.42 4.36
CA PHE A 49 0.36 11.69 4.27
C PHE A 49 0.53 12.45 5.58
N LYS A 50 1.10 13.66 5.50
CA LYS A 50 1.34 14.51 6.65
C LYS A 50 1.22 15.98 6.24
N ASP A 51 0.48 16.77 7.01
CA ASP A 51 0.33 18.21 6.81
C ASP A 51 -0.12 18.59 5.37
N GLY A 52 -1.04 17.81 4.79
CA GLY A 52 -1.55 18.05 3.44
C GLY A 52 -0.61 17.63 2.30
N THR A 53 0.52 17.00 2.61
CA THR A 53 1.54 16.59 1.65
C THR A 53 1.82 15.10 1.74
N SER A 54 2.12 14.46 0.61
CA SER A 54 2.60 13.07 0.54
C SER A 54 4.11 13.03 0.51
N LEU A 55 4.72 12.31 1.44
CA LEU A 55 6.16 12.09 1.52
C LEU A 55 6.48 10.60 1.36
N PRO A 56 7.62 10.22 0.76
CA PRO A 56 8.00 8.81 0.68
C PRO A 56 8.05 8.21 2.09
N ALA A 57 7.35 7.10 2.31
CA ALA A 57 7.39 6.42 3.58
C ALA A 57 8.57 5.45 3.64
N ASN A 58 9.08 5.23 4.84
CA ASN A 58 9.98 4.12 5.11
C ASN A 58 9.24 3.17 6.05
N LEU A 59 8.68 2.11 5.47
CA LEU A 59 7.96 1.06 6.20
C LEU A 59 8.93 -0.08 6.51
N SER A 60 8.71 -0.75 7.64
CA SER A 60 9.46 -1.95 7.96
C SER A 60 9.17 -3.04 6.91
N HIS A 61 10.15 -3.89 6.62
CA HIS A 61 9.93 -5.03 5.73
C HIS A 61 8.79 -5.93 6.22
N GLN A 62 8.69 -6.15 7.53
CA GLN A 62 7.64 -6.98 8.13
C GLN A 62 6.23 -6.40 7.91
N MET A 63 6.10 -5.08 7.95
CA MET A 63 4.83 -4.40 7.67
C MET A 63 4.44 -4.53 6.20
N ILE A 64 5.39 -4.33 5.29
CA ILE A 64 5.16 -4.49 3.85
C ILE A 64 4.70 -5.92 3.55
N GLU A 65 5.38 -6.94 4.10
CA GLU A 65 4.98 -8.34 3.91
C GLU A 65 3.60 -8.65 4.48
N SER A 66 3.25 -8.08 5.64
CA SER A 66 1.93 -8.27 6.26
C SER A 66 0.83 -7.67 5.39
N ILE A 67 1.01 -6.44 4.92
CA ILE A 67 0.04 -5.76 4.04
C ILE A 67 -0.05 -6.51 2.70
N ARG A 68 1.07 -6.99 2.15
CA ARG A 68 1.09 -7.80 0.92
C ARG A 68 0.25 -9.07 1.07
N ASP A 69 0.39 -9.79 2.18
CA ASP A 69 -0.39 -11.01 2.45
C ASP A 69 -1.89 -10.70 2.60
N ASP A 70 -2.24 -9.56 3.22
CA ASP A 70 -3.62 -9.06 3.30
C ASP A 70 -4.21 -8.73 1.92
N ILE A 71 -3.45 -8.02 1.09
CA ILE A 71 -3.87 -7.66 -0.29
C ILE A 71 -4.06 -8.93 -1.11
N LYS A 72 -3.12 -9.88 -1.04
CA LYS A 72 -3.17 -11.14 -1.78
C LYS A 72 -4.43 -11.96 -1.48
N LYS A 73 -5.00 -11.85 -0.28
CA LYS A 73 -6.26 -12.53 0.10
C LYS A 73 -7.51 -11.85 -0.46
N ARG A 74 -7.40 -10.61 -0.93
CA ARG A 74 -8.53 -9.77 -1.40
C ARG A 74 -8.59 -9.64 -2.92
N ILE A 75 -7.56 -10.09 -3.63
CA ILE A 75 -7.48 -10.11 -5.10
C ILE A 75 -7.64 -11.52 -5.68
#